data_AF-A0A2U2PGD1-F1
#
_entry.id   AF-A0A2U2PGD1-F1
#
_cell.length_a   1.000
_cell.length_b   1.000
_cell.length_c   1.000
_cell.angle_alpha   90.00
_cell.angle_beta   90.00
_cell.angle_gamma   90.00
#
_symmetry.space_group_name_H-M   'P 1'
#
loop_
_entity.id
_entity.type
_entity.pdbx_description
1 polymer ?
#
loop_
_entity_poly.entity_id
_entity_poly.type
_entity_poly.pdbx_seq_one_letter_code
_entity_poly.pdbx_strand_id
1 'polypeptide(L)'
;METGDSQEKVSQYKGALASYLKSLQYEEDGFTYYMIANLYDQTLKDKKKAATYFKKFISSASASKATNNKQYLDYARVRLDEISKSSK
;
A
#
# COMPACT_ATOMS: atom_id res chain seq x y z
N MET A 1 8.34 7.44 28.62
CA MET A 1 8.94 6.23 28.01
C MET A 1 8.06 5.84 26.83
N GLU A 2 8.28 6.35 25.62
CA GLU A 2 7.36 6.05 24.49
C GLU A 2 8.07 5.88 23.12
N THR A 3 9.40 6.00 23.05
CA THR A 3 10.13 5.96 21.77
C THR A 3 10.47 4.54 21.28
N GLY A 4 10.53 3.55 22.18
CA GLY A 4 10.95 2.19 21.85
C GLY A 4 9.94 1.41 21.01
N ASP A 5 8.66 1.41 21.42
CA ASP A 5 7.59 0.68 20.73
C ASP A 5 7.37 1.15 19.28
N SER A 6 7.54 2.45 19.03
CA SER A 6 7.42 3.04 17.70
C SER A 6 8.53 2.58 16.74
N GLN A 7 9.78 2.47 17.21
CA GLN A 7 10.92 2.06 16.39
C GLN A 7 10.92 0.56 16.07
N GLU A 8 10.54 -0.28 17.04
CA GLU A 8 10.43 -1.73 16.82
C GLU A 8 9.33 -2.06 15.83
N LYS A 9 8.18 -1.36 15.92
CA LYS A 9 7.08 -1.49 14.96
C LYS A 9 7.53 -1.10 13.55
N VAL A 10 8.16 0.06 13.38
CA VAL A 10 8.68 0.49 12.06
C VAL A 10 9.65 -0.53 11.46
N SER A 11 10.51 -1.15 12.27
CA SER A 11 11.44 -2.19 11.82
C SER A 11 10.69 -3.44 11.33
N GLN A 12 9.68 -3.89 12.07
CA GLN A 12 8.84 -5.03 11.66
C GLN A 12 8.07 -4.74 10.37
N TYR A 13 7.53 -3.54 10.21
CA TYR A 13 6.81 -3.15 9.00
C TYR A 13 7.72 -3.06 7.77
N LYS A 14 8.99 -2.66 7.94
CA LYS A 14 9.98 -2.74 6.86
C LYS A 14 10.28 -4.18 6.47
N GLY A 15 10.33 -5.11 7.44
CA GLY A 15 10.43 -6.54 7.17
C GLY A 15 9.23 -7.07 6.38
N ALA A 16 8.00 -6.73 6.79
CA ALA A 16 6.78 -7.09 6.07
C ALA A 16 6.77 -6.54 4.64
N LEU A 17 7.15 -5.26 4.47
CA LEU A 17 7.31 -4.64 3.16
C LEU A 17 8.29 -5.42 2.27
N ALA A 18 9.44 -5.84 2.81
CA ALA A 18 10.40 -6.62 2.06
C ALA A 18 9.82 -7.97 1.62
N SER A 19 9.07 -8.65 2.50
CA SER A 19 8.38 -9.90 2.17
C SER A 19 7.34 -9.72 1.07
N TYR A 20 6.52 -8.66 1.13
CA TYR A 20 5.54 -8.36 0.08
C TYR A 20 6.21 -8.03 -1.26
N LEU A 21 7.27 -7.22 -1.24
CA LEU A 21 8.03 -6.91 -2.45
C LEU A 21 8.72 -8.15 -3.05
N LYS A 22 9.16 -9.08 -2.20
CA LYS A 22 9.68 -10.36 -2.64
C LYS A 22 8.58 -11.22 -3.26
N SER A 23 7.40 -11.28 -2.65
CA SER A 23 6.25 -12.02 -3.19
C SER A 23 5.89 -11.58 -4.62
N LEU A 24 5.88 -10.26 -4.86
CA LEU A 24 5.60 -9.69 -6.18
C LEU A 24 6.59 -10.11 -7.28
N GLN A 25 7.77 -10.64 -6.94
CA GLN A 25 8.72 -11.16 -7.93
C GLN A 25 8.34 -12.56 -8.41
N TYR A 26 7.55 -13.30 -7.63
CA TYR A 26 7.13 -14.66 -7.96
C TYR A 26 5.68 -14.70 -8.45
N GLU A 27 4.80 -13.95 -7.81
CA GLU A 27 3.40 -13.86 -8.19
C GLU A 27 2.91 -12.42 -8.06
N GLU A 28 2.44 -11.86 -9.18
CA GLU A 28 1.93 -10.50 -9.19
C GLU A 28 0.47 -10.50 -8.70
N ASP A 29 0.31 -10.37 -7.39
CA ASP A 29 -0.99 -10.28 -6.75
C ASP A 29 -1.42 -8.81 -6.56
N GLY A 30 -2.63 -8.50 -7.06
CA GLY A 30 -3.21 -7.17 -6.93
C GLY A 30 -3.37 -6.77 -5.46
N PHE A 31 -3.79 -7.69 -4.60
CA PHE A 31 -4.01 -7.38 -3.18
C PHE A 31 -2.70 -7.05 -2.45
N THR A 32 -1.58 -7.63 -2.88
CA THR A 32 -0.24 -7.33 -2.38
C THR A 32 0.14 -5.86 -2.64
N TYR A 33 -0.24 -5.29 -3.79
CA TYR A 33 -0.06 -3.86 -4.04
C TYR A 33 -0.86 -2.98 -3.06
N TYR A 34 -2.07 -3.39 -2.71
CA TYR A 34 -2.88 -2.69 -1.70
C TYR A 34 -2.22 -2.73 -0.32
N MET A 35 -1.70 -3.88 0.09
CA MET A 35 -0.99 -4.05 1.37
C MET A 35 0.26 -3.15 1.44
N ILE A 36 1.06 -3.14 0.38
CA ILE A 36 2.26 -2.30 0.29
C ILE A 36 1.88 -0.81 0.35
N ALA A 37 0.81 -0.39 -0.35
CA ALA A 37 0.36 0.99 -0.35
C ALA A 37 -0.03 1.46 1.06
N ASN A 38 -0.76 0.64 1.82
CA ASN A 38 -1.15 0.95 3.20
C ASN A 38 0.04 1.05 4.14
N LEU A 39 1.04 0.16 4.00
CA LEU A 39 2.28 0.26 4.77
C LEU A 39 3.01 1.58 4.50
N TYR A 40 3.07 2.02 3.23
CA TYR A 40 3.68 3.31 2.91
C TYR A 40 2.89 4.50 3.45
N ASP A 41 1.56 4.46 3.34
CA ASP A 41 0.67 5.55 3.75
C ASP A 41 0.58 5.71 5.27
N GLN A 42 0.24 4.64 5.98
CA GLN A 42 -0.07 4.69 7.40
C GLN A 42 1.18 4.59 8.27
N THR A 43 2.10 3.71 7.90
CA THR A 43 3.26 3.39 8.72
C THR A 43 4.48 4.20 8.34
N LEU A 44 4.94 4.09 7.09
CA LEU A 44 6.20 4.70 6.65
C LEU A 44 6.04 6.18 6.31
N LYS A 45 4.80 6.69 6.32
CA LYS A 45 4.43 8.10 6.03
C LYS A 45 4.96 8.58 4.67
N ASP A 46 5.24 7.65 3.76
CA ASP A 46 5.77 7.93 2.41
C ASP A 46 4.60 7.96 1.42
N LYS A 47 3.89 9.08 1.42
CA LYS A 47 2.71 9.32 0.58
C LYS A 47 3.01 9.15 -0.92
N LYS A 48 4.22 9.51 -1.36
CA LYS A 48 4.63 9.37 -2.77
C LYS A 48 4.68 7.91 -3.20
N LYS A 49 5.32 7.06 -2.38
CA LYS A 49 5.32 5.61 -2.63
C LYS A 49 3.92 5.02 -2.48
N ALA A 50 3.17 5.40 -1.45
CA ALA A 50 1.79 4.94 -1.26
C ALA A 50 0.92 5.18 -2.49
N ALA A 51 0.93 6.39 -3.06
CA ALA A 51 0.20 6.73 -4.28
C ALA A 51 0.61 5.85 -5.47
N THR A 52 1.90 5.54 -5.58
CA THR A 52 2.40 4.66 -6.65
C THR A 52 1.81 3.26 -6.55
N TYR A 53 1.79 2.68 -5.34
CA TYR A 53 1.25 1.34 -5.13
C TYR A 53 -0.29 1.28 -5.18
N PHE A 54 -1.00 2.31 -4.72
CA PHE A 54 -2.46 2.40 -4.91
C PHE A 54 -2.84 2.43 -6.40
N LYS A 55 -2.09 3.16 -7.23
CA LYS A 55 -2.30 3.15 -8.69
C LYS A 55 -2.07 1.75 -9.28
N LYS A 56 -1.01 1.06 -8.86
CA LYS A 56 -0.73 -0.33 -9.30
C LYS A 56 -1.87 -1.28 -8.91
N PHE A 57 -2.36 -1.19 -7.68
CA PHE A 57 -3.51 -1.97 -7.23
C PHE A 57 -4.76 -1.73 -8.08
N ILE A 58 -5.12 -0.46 -8.33
CA ILE A 58 -6.28 -0.10 -9.15
C ILE A 58 -6.12 -0.64 -10.58
N SER A 59 -4.92 -0.54 -11.15
CA SER A 59 -4.61 -1.05 -12.48
C SER A 59 -4.70 -2.58 -12.55
N SER A 60 -4.12 -3.28 -11.57
CA SER A 60 -4.15 -4.75 -11.47
C SER A 60 -5.58 -5.26 -11.28
N ALA A 61 -6.37 -4.61 -10.42
CA ALA A 61 -7.78 -4.95 -10.20
C ALA A 61 -8.69 -4.62 -11.39
N SER A 62 -8.26 -3.74 -12.30
CA SER A 62 -8.97 -3.51 -13.57
C SER A 62 -8.67 -4.59 -14.60
N ALA A 63 -7.49 -5.22 -14.52
CA ALA A 63 -7.08 -6.33 -15.39
C ALA A 63 -7.70 -7.67 -14.93
N SER A 64 -7.74 -7.92 -13.62
CA SER A 64 -8.45 -9.05 -13.04
C SER A 64 -9.94 -8.74 -12.95
N LYS A 65 -10.79 -9.41 -13.73
CA LYS A 65 -12.27 -9.37 -13.63
C LYS A 65 -12.85 -9.80 -12.25
N ALA A 66 -12.01 -9.94 -11.23
CA ALA A 66 -12.39 -10.28 -9.87
C ALA A 66 -13.13 -9.12 -9.20
N THR A 67 -14.46 -9.19 -9.25
CA THR A 67 -15.41 -8.24 -8.66
C THR A 67 -15.38 -8.16 -7.13
N ASN A 68 -14.61 -9.02 -6.45
CA ASN A 68 -14.61 -9.10 -4.98
C ASN A 68 -13.83 -7.98 -4.26
N ASN A 69 -13.15 -7.09 -5.00
CA ASN A 69 -12.28 -6.07 -4.40
C ASN A 69 -12.84 -4.64 -4.42
N LYS A 70 -14.15 -4.46 -4.66
CA LYS A 70 -14.77 -3.13 -4.82
C LYS A 70 -14.51 -2.19 -3.64
N GLN A 71 -14.61 -2.69 -2.40
CA GLN A 71 -14.35 -1.90 -1.19
C GLN A 71 -12.91 -1.40 -1.10
N TYR A 72 -11.94 -2.25 -1.44
CA TYR A 72 -10.52 -1.88 -1.43
C TYR A 72 -10.20 -0.89 -2.54
N LEU A 73 -10.84 -1.07 -3.71
CA LEU A 73 -10.70 -0.14 -4.84
C LEU A 73 -11.26 1.24 -4.54
N ASP A 74 -12.38 1.32 -3.83
CA ASP A 74 -12.97 2.57 -3.39
C ASP A 74 -12.01 3.30 -2.43
N TYR A 75 -11.55 2.59 -1.39
CA TYR A 75 -10.58 3.11 -0.43
C TYR A 75 -9.29 3.59 -1.13
N ALA A 76 -8.73 2.80 -2.03
CA ALA A 76 -7.51 3.14 -2.75
C ALA A 76 -7.68 4.41 -3.59
N ARG A 77 -8.85 4.63 -4.22
CA ARG A 77 -9.15 5.84 -4.98
C ARG A 77 -9.26 7.06 -4.07
N VAL A 78 -9.98 6.94 -2.95
CA VAL A 78 -10.11 8.03 -1.96
C VAL A 78 -8.73 8.42 -1.43
N ARG A 79 -7.94 7.46 -0.94
CA ARG A 79 -6.59 7.75 -0.43
C ARG A 79 -5.69 8.37 -1.48
N LEU A 80 -5.76 7.89 -2.73
CA LEU A 80 -4.96 8.45 -3.81
C LEU A 80 -5.30 9.92 -4.09
N ASP A 81 -6.59 10.27 -4.09
CA ASP A 81 -7.06 11.64 -4.24
C ASP A 81 -6.60 12.53 -3.07
N GLU A 82 -6.73 12.06 -1.83
CA GLU A 82 -6.26 12.78 -0.64
C GLU A 82 -4.75 13.04 -0.69
N ILE A 83 -3.95 12.03 -1.07
CA ILE A 83 -2.50 12.16 -1.22
C ILE A 83 -2.17 13.18 -2.32
N SER A 84 -2.88 13.14 -3.45
CA SER A 84 -2.67 14.05 -4.56
C SER A 84 -2.99 15.50 -4.19
N LYS A 85 -4.04 15.72 -3.39
CA LYS A 85 -4.43 17.05 -2.90
C LYS A 85 -3.44 17.59 -1.86
N SER A 86 -2.93 16.72 -0.99
CA SER A 86 -1.95 17.08 0.04
C SER A 86 -0.56 17.44 -0.51
N SER A 87 -0.30 17.18 -1.79
CA SER A 87 0.99 17.46 -2.45
C SER A 87 0.96 18.70 -3.36
N LYS A 88 -0.17 19.43 -3.41
CA LYS A 88 -0.38 20.66 -4.18
C LYS A 88 -0.40 21.87 -3.25
#